data_AF-A0A1R1IBH9-F1
#
_entry.id   AF-A0A1R1IBH9-F1
#
_cell.length_a   1.000
_cell.length_b   1.000
_cell.length_c   1.000
_cell.angle_alpha   90.00
_cell.angle_beta   90.00
_cell.angle_gamma   90.00
#
_symmetry.space_group_name_H-M   'P 1'
#
loop_
_entity.id
_entity.type
_entity.pdbx_description
1 polymer ?
#
loop_
_entity_poly.entity_id
_entity_poly.type
_entity_poly.pdbx_seq_one_letter_code
_entity_poly.pdbx_strand_id
1 'polypeptide(L)'
;MSQHGKRPVVFARYLALAWCGLIVYGSLHPFSGWRDSGVSPWAFLESAWPRYWTVFDLVTNVAVYVPLGFFLALALLRLPGRFTAACLAVLLGGTLSLGLETLQNWLPSRIPSNLDLACNTLGGLIGAVWAHIVGPRVFARLEALAHRLLAPVAHGELGLTLLGLWLIVPLSPEILLFGAGDLRQLLGFTPAIPFSVDRYALIEAGITACNAVAVGLILGQLLARTWVAYLLVPLFLIGGLAIRMLGAAVLVGPGEAMAWLTPGARQGLLAAAAVLALTLWLPTRAGLLLAALALLAGTVLVNLAPPNPYSEAALAAWRQGHFLNFNGLTRLVASLWPFLALPFLLLTLRGPQPRST
;
A
#
# COMPACT_ATOMS: atom_id res chain seq x y z
N MET A 1 -2.09 -34.54 2.55
CA MET A 1 -2.46 -33.46 3.52
C MET A 1 -3.11 -32.34 2.73
N SER A 2 -4.43 -32.14 2.90
CA SER A 2 -5.21 -31.19 2.10
C SER A 2 -4.66 -29.76 2.22
N GLN A 3 -4.48 -29.09 1.08
CA GLN A 3 -4.08 -27.67 1.02
C GLN A 3 -5.20 -26.71 1.48
N HIS A 4 -6.36 -27.24 1.88
CA HIS A 4 -7.52 -26.48 2.32
C HIS A 4 -7.16 -25.57 3.51
N GLY A 5 -7.48 -24.28 3.39
CA GLY A 5 -7.33 -23.26 4.41
C GLY A 5 -5.91 -22.71 4.62
N LYS A 6 -4.88 -23.11 3.85
CA LYS A 6 -3.51 -22.56 4.00
C LYS A 6 -3.38 -21.16 3.39
N ARG A 7 -3.93 -20.95 2.20
CA ARG A 7 -3.82 -19.68 1.46
C ARG A 7 -4.38 -18.48 2.23
N PRO A 8 -5.60 -18.54 2.82
CA PRO A 8 -6.16 -17.38 3.52
C PRO A 8 -5.36 -16.99 4.78
N VAL A 9 -4.76 -17.96 5.49
CA VAL A 9 -3.89 -17.66 6.64
C VAL A 9 -2.59 -16.99 6.19
N VAL A 10 -1.96 -17.49 5.12
CA VAL A 10 -0.73 -16.89 4.56
C VAL A 10 -1.01 -15.47 4.06
N PHE A 11 -2.13 -15.28 3.37
CA PHE A 11 -2.56 -13.95 2.93
C PHE A 11 -2.78 -13.01 4.12
N ALA A 12 -3.48 -13.44 5.17
CA ALA A 12 -3.66 -12.66 6.39
C ALA A 12 -2.32 -12.29 7.06
N ARG A 13 -1.32 -13.19 7.03
CA ARG A 13 0.03 -12.90 7.54
C ARG A 13 0.72 -11.80 6.74
N TYR A 14 0.65 -11.85 5.41
CA TYR A 14 1.23 -10.81 4.57
C TYR A 14 0.52 -9.47 4.76
N LEU A 15 -0.81 -9.45 4.87
CA LEU A 15 -1.56 -8.23 5.20
C LEU A 15 -1.21 -7.70 6.59
N ALA A 16 -1.10 -8.55 7.61
CA ALA A 16 -0.70 -8.13 8.96
C ALA A 16 0.71 -7.51 8.97
N LEU A 17 1.67 -8.13 8.29
CA LEU A 17 3.04 -7.61 8.19
C LEU A 17 3.10 -6.30 7.41
N ALA A 18 2.41 -6.22 6.27
CA ALA A 18 2.32 -5.00 5.48
C ALA A 18 1.70 -3.86 6.30
N TRP A 19 0.56 -4.11 6.95
CA TRP A 19 -0.13 -3.11 7.77
C TRP A 19 0.67 -2.69 9.00
N CYS A 20 1.36 -3.63 9.65
CA CYS A 20 2.31 -3.34 10.74
C CYS A 20 3.42 -2.39 10.27
N GLY A 21 4.02 -2.66 9.10
CA GLY A 21 5.01 -1.77 8.49
C GLY A 21 4.48 -0.36 8.23
N LEU A 22 3.23 -0.25 7.75
CA LEU A 22 2.58 1.05 7.55
C LEU A 22 2.38 1.82 8.87
N ILE A 23 1.96 1.12 9.94
CA ILE A 23 1.78 1.72 11.28
C ILE A 23 3.12 2.20 11.85
N VAL A 24 4.16 1.36 11.79
CA VAL A 24 5.51 1.72 12.27
C VAL A 24 6.01 2.95 11.55
N TYR A 25 5.91 2.98 10.21
CA TYR A 25 6.34 4.13 9.43
C TYR A 25 5.53 5.39 9.77
N GLY A 26 4.20 5.29 9.75
CA GLY A 26 3.31 6.43 10.04
C GLY A 26 3.55 7.03 11.42
N SER A 27 3.89 6.20 12.41
CA SER A 27 4.13 6.62 13.79
C SER A 27 5.48 7.29 13.99
N LEU A 28 6.51 6.86 13.26
CA LEU A 28 7.90 7.32 13.43
C LEU A 28 8.37 8.31 12.35
N HIS A 29 7.59 8.53 11.27
CA HIS A 29 7.84 9.57 10.29
C HIS A 29 7.91 10.96 10.97
N PRO A 30 8.90 11.82 10.63
CA PRO A 30 9.82 11.76 9.49
C PRO A 30 11.17 11.08 9.71
N PHE A 31 11.35 10.28 10.76
CA PHE A 31 12.63 9.60 11.07
C PHE A 31 13.85 10.54 11.16
N SER A 32 13.64 11.80 11.54
CA SER A 32 14.71 12.81 11.59
C SER A 32 14.59 13.68 12.83
N GLY A 33 15.72 14.29 13.21
CA GLY A 33 15.78 15.21 14.34
C GLY A 33 15.56 14.55 15.70
N TRP A 34 15.92 13.28 15.84
CA TRP A 34 15.79 12.53 17.10
C TRP A 34 16.65 13.17 18.19
N ARG A 35 16.08 13.35 19.39
CA ARG A 35 16.75 14.03 20.52
C ARG A 35 16.37 13.34 21.81
N ASP A 36 17.31 13.21 22.73
CA ASP A 36 17.00 12.82 24.09
C ASP A 36 16.45 14.02 24.86
N SER A 37 15.25 13.87 25.42
CA SER A 37 14.60 14.87 26.25
C SER A 37 14.95 14.75 27.73
N GLY A 38 15.66 13.68 28.14
CA GLY A 38 16.00 13.37 29.53
C GLY A 38 14.81 12.86 30.35
N VAL A 39 13.64 12.66 29.72
CA VAL A 39 12.44 12.12 30.35
C VAL A 39 12.48 10.59 30.27
N SER A 40 12.00 9.92 31.32
CA SER A 40 11.85 8.45 31.29
C SER A 40 10.98 8.03 30.10
N PRO A 41 11.39 7.04 29.28
CA PRO A 41 10.61 6.58 28.13
C PRO A 41 9.24 6.00 28.47
N TRP A 42 8.99 5.73 29.76
CA TRP A 42 7.74 5.18 30.29
C TRP A 42 6.88 6.21 31.03
N ALA A 43 7.35 7.46 31.18
CA ALA A 43 6.68 8.49 31.95
C ALA A 43 5.24 8.76 31.49
N PHE A 44 4.97 8.58 30.19
CA PHE A 44 3.64 8.78 29.61
C PHE A 44 2.59 7.80 30.16
N LEU A 45 2.98 6.62 30.64
CA LEU A 45 2.05 5.62 31.19
C LEU A 45 1.33 6.15 32.44
N GLU A 46 2.06 6.92 33.26
CA GLU A 46 1.58 7.49 34.52
C GLU A 46 1.07 8.93 34.35
N SER A 47 1.13 9.47 33.13
CA SER A 47 0.71 10.83 32.86
C SER A 47 -0.80 11.01 33.07
N ALA A 48 -1.18 12.20 33.55
CA ALA A 48 -2.58 12.59 33.62
C ALA A 48 -3.20 12.68 32.22
N TRP A 49 -4.53 12.71 32.15
CA TRP A 49 -5.25 12.82 30.88
C TRP A 49 -4.68 13.94 30.00
N PRO A 50 -4.34 13.67 28.72
CA PRO A 50 -3.74 14.66 27.84
C PRO A 50 -4.57 15.94 27.74
N ARG A 51 -3.91 17.11 27.75
CA ARG A 51 -4.62 18.40 27.65
C ARG A 51 -5.07 18.75 26.24
N TYR A 52 -4.36 18.24 25.23
CA TYR A 52 -4.61 18.51 23.82
C TYR A 52 -4.93 17.19 23.11
N TRP A 53 -6.21 16.92 22.91
CA TRP A 53 -6.71 15.75 22.17
C TRP A 53 -7.96 16.15 21.39
N THR A 54 -8.17 15.53 20.24
CA THR A 54 -9.43 15.65 19.50
C THR A 54 -10.10 14.29 19.37
N VAL A 55 -11.44 14.28 19.24
CA VAL A 55 -12.18 13.05 18.94
C VAL A 55 -11.68 12.41 17.65
N PHE A 56 -11.26 13.23 16.68
CA PHE A 56 -10.70 12.77 15.42
C PHE A 56 -9.42 11.94 15.63
N ASP A 57 -8.52 12.37 16.52
CA ASP A 57 -7.28 11.64 16.84
C ASP A 57 -7.60 10.27 17.45
N LEU A 58 -8.52 10.23 18.42
CA LEU A 58 -8.93 8.99 19.09
C LEU A 58 -9.55 8.00 18.10
N VAL A 59 -10.48 8.47 17.27
CA VAL A 59 -11.13 7.65 16.25
C VAL A 59 -10.12 7.15 15.23
N THR A 60 -9.16 7.98 14.82
CA THR A 60 -8.11 7.60 13.87
C THR A 60 -7.19 6.53 14.45
N ASN A 61 -6.75 6.68 15.70
CA ASN A 61 -5.92 5.71 16.40
C ASN A 61 -6.61 4.34 16.51
N VAL A 62 -7.88 4.32 16.92
CA VAL A 62 -8.69 3.09 16.91
C VAL A 62 -8.79 2.52 15.48
N ALA A 63 -9.19 3.34 14.50
CA ALA A 63 -9.45 2.90 13.14
C ALA A 63 -8.20 2.32 12.44
N VAL A 64 -7.02 2.87 12.68
CA VAL A 64 -5.75 2.39 12.11
C VAL A 64 -5.36 1.02 12.67
N TYR A 65 -5.65 0.74 13.95
CA TYR A 65 -5.32 -0.53 14.59
C TYR A 65 -6.37 -1.63 14.39
N VAL A 66 -7.61 -1.30 14.01
CA VAL A 66 -8.66 -2.31 13.68
C VAL A 66 -8.20 -3.30 12.61
N PRO A 67 -7.69 -2.88 11.44
CA PRO A 67 -7.18 -3.82 10.44
C PRO A 67 -6.01 -4.67 10.95
N LEU A 68 -5.11 -4.10 11.76
CA LEU A 68 -3.99 -4.84 12.34
C LEU A 68 -4.49 -5.99 13.23
N GLY A 69 -5.38 -5.69 14.18
CA GLY A 69 -5.95 -6.70 15.07
C GLY A 69 -6.73 -7.78 14.31
N PHE A 70 -7.46 -7.37 13.27
CA PHE A 70 -8.18 -8.28 12.39
C PHE A 70 -7.22 -9.23 11.65
N PHE A 71 -6.21 -8.71 10.96
CA PHE A 71 -5.27 -9.54 10.20
C PHE A 71 -4.40 -10.42 11.10
N LEU A 72 -3.95 -9.93 12.27
CA LEU A 72 -3.20 -10.73 13.24
C LEU A 72 -4.04 -11.89 13.78
N ALA A 73 -5.30 -11.65 14.15
CA ALA A 73 -6.18 -12.71 14.63
C ALA A 73 -6.39 -13.79 13.56
N LEU A 74 -6.60 -13.38 12.30
CA LEU A 74 -6.72 -14.30 11.16
C LEU A 74 -5.42 -15.06 10.86
N ALA A 75 -4.27 -14.41 10.97
CA ALA A 75 -2.94 -14.99 10.76
C ALA A 75 -2.60 -16.08 11.81
N LEU A 76 -3.21 -15.98 13.00
CA LEU A 76 -3.01 -16.84 14.16
C LEU A 76 -4.14 -17.85 14.39
N LEU A 77 -5.16 -17.91 13.52
CA LEU A 77 -6.33 -18.77 13.65
C LEU A 77 -6.06 -20.27 13.85
N ARG A 78 -4.85 -20.74 13.50
CA ARG A 78 -4.45 -22.15 13.63
C ARG A 78 -3.89 -22.51 15.00
N LEU A 79 -3.71 -21.55 15.89
CA LEU A 79 -3.27 -21.81 17.26
C LEU A 79 -4.37 -22.52 18.06
N PRO A 80 -4.00 -23.41 18.99
CA PRO A 80 -4.97 -24.09 19.83
C PRO A 80 -5.67 -23.11 20.78
N GLY A 81 -6.95 -23.37 21.05
CA GLY A 81 -7.78 -22.60 22.00
C GLY A 81 -8.68 -21.57 21.34
N ARG A 82 -9.91 -21.43 21.85
CA ARG A 82 -10.99 -20.62 21.26
C ARG A 82 -10.63 -19.14 21.11
N PHE A 83 -9.94 -18.57 22.11
CA PHE A 83 -9.63 -17.13 22.16
C PHE A 83 -8.15 -16.81 21.97
N THR A 84 -7.29 -17.82 21.87
CA THR A 84 -5.83 -17.66 21.83
C THR A 84 -5.38 -16.72 20.72
N ALA A 85 -5.88 -16.91 19.49
CA ALA A 85 -5.54 -16.06 18.35
C ALA A 85 -5.95 -14.60 18.56
N ALA A 86 -7.14 -14.36 19.14
CA ALA A 86 -7.64 -13.02 19.41
C ALA A 86 -6.84 -12.35 20.53
N CYS A 87 -6.60 -13.04 21.65
CA CYS A 87 -5.80 -12.51 22.76
C CYS A 87 -4.37 -12.16 22.33
N LEU A 88 -3.72 -13.04 21.55
CA LEU A 88 -2.39 -12.76 21.02
C LEU A 88 -2.39 -11.61 20.02
N ALA A 89 -3.42 -11.47 19.17
CA ALA A 89 -3.53 -10.33 18.27
C ALA A 89 -3.63 -9.00 19.02
N VAL A 90 -4.42 -8.94 20.11
CA VAL A 90 -4.51 -7.76 20.98
C VAL A 90 -3.19 -7.49 21.69
N LEU A 91 -2.54 -8.53 22.23
CA LEU A 91 -1.26 -8.39 22.91
C LEU A 91 -0.17 -7.88 21.97
N LEU A 92 -0.09 -8.41 20.74
CA LEU A 92 0.87 -7.98 19.72
C LEU A 92 0.59 -6.54 19.26
N GLY A 93 -0.67 -6.19 19.03
CA GLY A 93 -1.06 -4.82 18.67
C GLY A 93 -0.77 -3.81 19.78
N GLY A 94 -1.11 -4.15 21.03
CA GLY A 94 -0.81 -3.33 22.21
C GLY A 94 0.69 -3.19 22.45
N THR A 95 1.46 -4.28 22.33
CA THR A 95 2.94 -4.25 22.44
C THR A 95 3.56 -3.39 21.34
N LEU A 96 3.05 -3.48 20.11
CA LEU A 96 3.49 -2.60 19.02
C LEU A 96 3.22 -1.14 19.35
N SER A 97 2.00 -0.80 19.78
CA SER A 97 1.66 0.57 20.19
C SER A 97 2.56 1.04 21.32
N LEU A 98 2.74 0.23 22.37
CA LEU A 98 3.60 0.56 23.49
C LEU A 98 5.02 0.88 23.01
N GLY A 99 5.62 0.02 22.17
CA GLY A 99 6.95 0.26 21.62
C GLY A 99 7.04 1.53 20.78
N LEU A 100 6.00 1.86 20.00
CA LEU A 100 5.97 3.08 19.19
C LEU A 100 5.83 4.34 20.05
N GLU A 101 4.93 4.35 21.02
CA GLU A 101 4.79 5.44 22.00
C GLU A 101 6.10 5.65 22.77
N THR A 102 6.75 4.57 23.20
CA THR A 102 8.07 4.65 23.86
C THR A 102 9.11 5.29 22.93
N LEU A 103 9.20 4.86 21.67
CA LEU A 103 10.15 5.41 20.69
C LEU A 103 9.85 6.88 20.34
N GLN A 104 8.61 7.31 20.44
CA GLN A 104 8.22 8.69 20.16
C GLN A 104 8.74 9.69 21.20
N ASN A 105 9.23 9.27 22.37
CA ASN A 105 9.91 10.16 23.33
C ASN A 105 11.12 10.87 22.74
N TRP A 106 11.76 10.26 21.73
CA TRP A 106 12.92 10.83 21.05
C TRP A 106 12.54 11.62 19.79
N LEU A 107 11.27 11.68 19.41
CA LEU A 107 10.79 12.40 18.22
C LEU A 107 10.15 13.73 18.63
N PRO A 108 10.76 14.89 18.34
CA PRO A 108 10.25 16.19 18.76
C PRO A 108 8.88 16.56 18.17
N SER A 109 8.51 15.94 17.05
CA SER A 109 7.22 16.13 16.39
C SER A 109 6.10 15.31 17.01
N ARG A 110 6.39 14.50 18.03
CA ARG A 110 5.46 13.55 18.64
C ARG A 110 5.40 13.76 20.15
N ILE A 111 4.24 13.44 20.71
CA ILE A 111 3.99 13.47 22.15
C ILE A 111 3.42 12.10 22.51
N PRO A 112 4.20 11.23 23.18
CA PRO A 112 3.71 9.94 23.63
C PRO A 112 2.51 10.09 24.57
N SER A 113 1.55 9.18 24.47
CA SER A 113 0.30 9.28 25.22
C SER A 113 -0.27 7.93 25.66
N ASN A 114 -0.70 7.85 26.93
CA ASN A 114 -1.42 6.67 27.44
C ASN A 114 -2.81 6.54 26.80
N LEU A 115 -3.40 7.65 26.37
CA LEU A 115 -4.67 7.68 25.66
C LEU A 115 -4.53 7.08 24.26
N ASP A 116 -3.44 7.39 23.55
CA ASP A 116 -3.16 6.80 22.23
C ASP A 116 -2.88 5.31 22.35
N LEU A 117 -2.09 4.89 23.34
CA LEU A 117 -1.89 3.48 23.67
C LEU A 117 -3.22 2.74 23.91
N ALA A 118 -4.14 3.35 24.68
CA ALA A 118 -5.45 2.77 24.95
C ALA A 118 -6.31 2.67 23.69
N CYS A 119 -6.37 3.73 22.88
CA CYS A 119 -7.11 3.77 21.61
C CYS A 119 -6.58 2.76 20.59
N ASN A 120 -5.25 2.68 20.43
CA ASN A 120 -4.60 1.73 19.54
C ASN A 120 -4.89 0.28 19.97
N THR A 121 -4.77 0.00 21.28
CA THR A 121 -5.07 -1.33 21.84
C THR A 121 -6.56 -1.69 21.67
N LEU A 122 -7.46 -0.72 21.89
CA LEU A 122 -8.90 -0.89 21.65
C LEU A 122 -9.21 -1.18 20.18
N GLY A 123 -8.56 -0.49 19.24
CA GLY A 123 -8.63 -0.80 17.81
C GLY A 123 -8.22 -2.24 17.52
N GLY A 124 -7.09 -2.68 18.07
CA GLY A 124 -6.62 -4.06 17.98
C GLY A 124 -7.64 -5.08 18.53
N LEU A 125 -8.28 -4.77 19.67
CA LEU A 125 -9.35 -5.58 20.26
C LEU A 125 -10.57 -5.67 19.34
N ILE A 126 -11.08 -4.54 18.85
CA ILE A 126 -12.24 -4.51 17.94
C ILE A 126 -11.95 -5.35 16.68
N GLY A 127 -10.76 -5.17 16.09
CA GLY A 127 -10.31 -5.95 14.94
C GLY A 127 -10.26 -7.46 15.23
N ALA A 128 -9.67 -7.85 16.36
CA ALA A 128 -9.53 -9.25 16.75
C ALA A 128 -10.89 -9.91 17.05
N VAL A 129 -11.79 -9.20 17.74
CA VAL A 129 -13.17 -9.66 18.01
C VAL A 129 -13.93 -9.81 16.69
N TRP A 130 -13.81 -8.83 15.79
CA TRP A 130 -14.44 -8.91 14.48
C TRP A 130 -13.95 -10.15 13.72
N ALA A 131 -12.64 -10.35 13.63
CA ALA A 131 -12.03 -11.53 13.02
C ALA A 131 -12.49 -12.84 13.67
N HIS A 132 -12.65 -12.88 14.99
CA HIS A 132 -13.16 -14.07 15.69
C HIS A 132 -14.62 -14.39 15.29
N ILE A 133 -15.47 -13.37 15.17
CA ILE A 133 -16.89 -13.53 14.84
C ILE A 133 -17.10 -13.91 13.36
N VAL A 134 -16.40 -13.23 12.45
CA VAL A 134 -16.62 -13.39 10.99
C VAL A 134 -15.60 -14.31 10.30
N GLY A 135 -14.46 -14.57 10.93
CA GLY A 135 -13.30 -15.24 10.34
C GLY A 135 -13.61 -16.53 9.60
N PRO A 136 -14.30 -17.51 10.23
CA PRO A 136 -14.62 -18.78 9.56
C PRO A 136 -15.44 -18.60 8.27
N ARG A 137 -16.43 -17.69 8.29
CA ARG A 137 -17.29 -17.40 7.13
C ARG A 137 -16.53 -16.66 6.03
N VAL A 138 -15.73 -15.67 6.41
CA VAL A 138 -14.91 -14.89 5.49
C VAL A 138 -13.86 -15.79 4.84
N PHE A 139 -13.20 -16.66 5.60
CA PHE A 139 -12.21 -17.61 5.07
C PHE A 139 -12.80 -18.57 4.06
N ALA A 140 -13.94 -19.18 4.37
CA ALA A 140 -14.62 -20.07 3.42
C ALA A 140 -14.98 -19.34 2.11
N ARG A 141 -15.46 -18.10 2.20
CA ARG A 141 -15.79 -17.28 1.03
C ARG A 141 -14.55 -16.86 0.24
N LEU A 142 -13.51 -16.38 0.91
CA LEU A 142 -12.25 -15.98 0.28
C LEU A 142 -11.56 -17.17 -0.38
N GLU A 143 -11.58 -18.34 0.25
CA GLU A 143 -11.02 -19.56 -0.31
C GLU A 143 -11.80 -20.02 -1.55
N ALA A 144 -13.14 -20.01 -1.48
CA ALA A 144 -13.99 -20.34 -2.62
C ALA A 144 -13.80 -19.34 -3.79
N LEU A 145 -13.72 -18.04 -3.49
CA LEU A 145 -13.47 -17.00 -4.47
C LEU A 145 -12.08 -17.14 -5.09
N ALA A 146 -11.05 -17.38 -4.26
CA ALA A 146 -9.69 -17.64 -4.70
C ALA A 146 -9.62 -18.85 -5.62
N HIS A 147 -10.31 -19.96 -5.29
CA HIS A 147 -10.36 -21.15 -6.16
C HIS A 147 -11.04 -20.87 -7.50
N ARG A 148 -12.01 -19.96 -7.54
CA ARG A 148 -12.74 -19.60 -8.77
C ARG A 148 -11.98 -18.62 -9.66
N LEU A 149 -11.33 -17.63 -9.04
CA LEU A 149 -10.75 -16.49 -9.76
C LEU A 149 -9.24 -16.59 -9.95
N LEU A 150 -8.50 -17.19 -9.02
CA LEU A 150 -7.04 -17.11 -9.01
C LEU A 150 -6.40 -18.33 -9.66
N ALA A 151 -5.37 -18.08 -10.47
CA ALA A 151 -4.51 -19.12 -10.98
C ALA A 151 -3.69 -19.77 -9.83
N PRO A 152 -3.24 -21.03 -10.00
CA PRO A 152 -2.35 -21.70 -9.04
C PRO A 152 -0.91 -21.17 -9.15
N VAL A 153 -0.73 -19.87 -8.94
CA VAL A 153 0.55 -19.16 -9.02
C VAL A 153 1.32 -19.32 -7.71
N ALA A 154 2.63 -19.60 -7.81
CA ALA A 154 3.52 -19.60 -6.67
C ALA A 154 3.51 -18.21 -5.98
N HIS A 155 3.29 -18.21 -4.67
CA HIS A 155 3.20 -16.99 -3.85
C HIS A 155 2.11 -15.99 -4.31
N GLY A 156 1.00 -16.45 -4.90
CA GLY A 156 -0.07 -15.56 -5.36
C GLY A 156 -0.65 -14.64 -4.27
N GLU A 157 -0.62 -15.07 -3.00
CA GLU A 157 -1.03 -14.27 -1.84
C GLU A 157 -0.14 -13.03 -1.64
N LEU A 158 1.17 -13.16 -1.93
CA LEU A 158 2.11 -12.04 -1.90
C LEU A 158 1.79 -11.06 -3.03
N GLY A 159 1.53 -11.57 -4.24
CA GLY A 159 1.12 -10.75 -5.38
C GLY A 159 -0.17 -9.94 -5.10
N LEU A 160 -1.18 -10.55 -4.49
CA LEU A 160 -2.38 -9.85 -4.05
C LEU A 160 -2.11 -8.80 -2.97
N THR A 161 -1.22 -9.09 -2.04
CA THR A 161 -0.82 -8.13 -1.00
C THR A 161 -0.11 -6.92 -1.62
N LEU A 162 0.77 -7.15 -2.59
CA LEU A 162 1.44 -6.10 -3.34
C LEU A 162 0.43 -5.28 -4.15
N LEU A 163 -0.55 -5.89 -4.83
CA LEU A 163 -1.61 -5.13 -5.50
C LEU A 163 -2.44 -4.30 -4.51
N GLY A 164 -2.72 -4.82 -3.31
CA GLY A 164 -3.36 -4.06 -2.25
C GLY A 164 -2.54 -2.85 -1.81
N LEU A 165 -1.22 -3.02 -1.61
CA LEU A 165 -0.30 -1.91 -1.33
C LEU A 165 -0.21 -0.92 -2.49
N TRP A 166 -0.32 -1.39 -3.73
CA TRP A 166 -0.28 -0.51 -4.91
C TRP A 166 -1.44 0.49 -4.90
N LEU A 167 -2.60 0.14 -4.35
CA LEU A 167 -3.74 1.06 -4.25
C LEU A 167 -3.46 2.29 -3.34
N ILE A 168 -2.38 2.27 -2.57
CA ILE A 168 -1.91 3.44 -1.81
C ILE A 168 -1.12 4.41 -2.72
N VAL A 169 -0.50 3.92 -3.79
CA VAL A 169 0.32 4.73 -4.72
C VAL A 169 -0.46 5.91 -5.31
N PRO A 170 -1.70 5.73 -5.84
CA PRO A 170 -2.48 6.84 -6.39
C PRO A 170 -2.91 7.90 -5.36
N LEU A 171 -2.76 7.65 -4.05
CA LEU A 171 -3.07 8.66 -3.02
C LEU A 171 -1.97 9.73 -2.90
N SER A 172 -0.76 9.46 -3.40
CA SER A 172 0.32 10.45 -3.37
C SER A 172 0.07 11.53 -4.41
N PRO A 173 -0.13 12.80 -4.00
CA PRO A 173 -0.40 13.90 -4.93
C PRO A 173 0.84 14.32 -5.72
N GLU A 174 2.02 13.96 -5.22
CA GLU A 174 3.31 14.42 -5.72
C GLU A 174 3.77 13.63 -6.94
N ILE A 175 3.23 12.42 -7.06
CA ILE A 175 3.70 11.48 -8.06
C ILE A 175 2.77 11.55 -9.27
N LEU A 176 3.41 11.49 -10.43
CA LEU A 176 2.73 11.33 -11.71
C LEU A 176 1.75 10.16 -11.67
N LEU A 177 0.70 10.19 -12.48
CA LEU A 177 -0.35 9.18 -12.42
C LEU A 177 0.23 7.76 -12.52
N PHE A 178 0.01 6.95 -11.49
CA PHE A 178 0.55 5.60 -11.29
C PHE A 178 2.08 5.50 -11.24
N GLY A 179 2.80 6.62 -11.24
CA GLY A 179 4.23 6.63 -11.02
C GLY A 179 4.58 5.95 -9.71
N ALA A 180 5.49 4.98 -9.79
CA ALA A 180 6.02 4.29 -8.64
C ALA A 180 7.54 4.18 -8.84
N GLY A 181 8.28 4.08 -7.74
CA GLY A 181 9.73 3.95 -7.78
C GLY A 181 10.49 5.27 -7.77
N ASP A 182 9.86 6.38 -7.35
CA ASP A 182 10.56 7.66 -7.20
C ASP A 182 11.57 7.59 -6.06
N LEU A 183 12.86 7.55 -6.40
CA LEU A 183 13.97 7.51 -5.44
C LEU A 183 14.65 8.88 -5.30
N ARG A 184 14.22 9.89 -6.06
CA ARG A 184 14.93 11.18 -6.14
C ARG A 184 15.08 11.82 -4.77
N GLN A 185 14.03 11.79 -3.96
CA GLN A 185 14.07 12.35 -2.60
C GLN A 185 14.72 11.43 -1.57
N LEU A 186 14.63 10.10 -1.74
CA LEU A 186 15.28 9.15 -0.83
C LEU A 186 16.80 9.17 -0.98
N LEU A 187 17.30 9.31 -2.21
CA LEU A 187 18.72 9.22 -2.55
C LEU A 187 19.36 10.56 -2.93
N GLY A 188 18.57 11.64 -2.99
CA GLY A 188 19.06 12.98 -3.32
C GLY A 188 19.46 13.16 -4.80
N PHE A 189 18.81 12.44 -5.73
CA PHE A 189 19.10 12.58 -7.15
C PHE A 189 18.51 13.87 -7.73
N THR A 190 19.32 14.58 -8.51
CA THR A 190 18.85 15.69 -9.33
C THR A 190 18.28 15.16 -10.64
N PRO A 191 17.14 15.68 -11.11
CA PRO A 191 16.56 15.29 -12.40
C PRO A 191 17.56 15.51 -13.54
N ALA A 192 17.81 14.46 -14.32
CA ALA A 192 18.78 14.51 -15.42
C ALA A 192 18.27 15.28 -16.65
N ILE A 193 16.95 15.43 -16.79
CA ILE A 193 16.31 16.02 -17.97
C ILE A 193 15.76 17.42 -17.63
N PRO A 194 16.13 18.47 -18.39
CA PRO A 194 15.59 19.81 -18.19
C PRO A 194 14.10 19.85 -18.56
N PHE A 195 13.34 20.67 -17.85
CA PHE A 195 11.91 20.81 -18.09
C PHE A 195 11.61 21.40 -19.48
N SER A 196 10.70 20.75 -20.20
CA SER A 196 10.01 21.31 -21.36
C SER A 196 8.64 20.65 -21.45
N VAL A 197 7.61 21.40 -21.86
CA VAL A 197 6.21 20.93 -21.86
C VAL A 197 6.04 19.62 -22.64
N ASP A 198 6.58 19.54 -23.86
CA ASP A 198 6.41 18.36 -24.72
C ASP A 198 7.11 17.10 -24.16
N ARG A 199 8.38 17.24 -23.73
CA ARG A 199 9.12 16.11 -23.14
C ARG A 199 8.49 15.66 -21.82
N TYR A 200 7.98 16.61 -21.02
CA TYR A 200 7.31 16.29 -19.77
C TYR A 200 6.04 15.47 -20.03
N ALA A 201 5.19 15.89 -20.96
CA ALA A 201 3.99 15.16 -21.33
C ALA A 201 4.30 13.75 -21.87
N LEU A 202 5.37 13.60 -22.66
CA LEU A 202 5.80 12.29 -23.16
C LEU A 202 6.32 11.38 -22.05
N ILE A 203 7.13 11.91 -21.12
CA ILE A 203 7.66 11.16 -19.97
C ILE A 203 6.49 10.74 -19.06
N GLU A 204 5.56 11.65 -18.78
CA GLU A 204 4.36 11.37 -18.00
C GLU A 204 3.52 10.27 -18.64
N ALA A 205 3.28 10.34 -19.96
CA ALA A 205 2.58 9.28 -20.70
C ALA A 205 3.30 7.94 -20.58
N GLY A 206 4.63 7.92 -20.73
CA GLY A 206 5.45 6.72 -20.57
C GLY A 206 5.36 6.13 -19.16
N ILE A 207 5.45 6.97 -18.12
CA ILE A 207 5.35 6.56 -16.72
C ILE A 207 3.98 5.94 -16.44
N THR A 208 2.90 6.63 -16.80
CA THR A 208 1.54 6.13 -16.62
C THR A 208 1.33 4.83 -17.38
N ALA A 209 1.78 4.76 -18.64
CA ALA A 209 1.65 3.56 -19.46
C ALA A 209 2.39 2.36 -18.86
N CYS A 210 3.68 2.52 -18.58
CA CYS A 210 4.53 1.47 -18.05
C CYS A 210 4.01 0.91 -16.71
N ASN A 211 3.65 1.79 -15.77
CA ASN A 211 3.16 1.34 -14.46
C ASN A 211 1.78 0.69 -14.55
N ALA A 212 0.85 1.24 -15.34
CA ALA A 212 -0.46 0.62 -15.55
C ALA A 212 -0.35 -0.75 -16.22
N VAL A 213 0.53 -0.89 -17.22
CA VAL A 213 0.82 -2.18 -17.89
C VAL A 213 1.42 -3.17 -16.90
N ALA A 214 2.43 -2.77 -16.10
CA ALA A 214 3.04 -3.64 -15.12
C ALA A 214 2.03 -4.19 -14.11
N VAL A 215 1.21 -3.31 -13.52
CA VAL A 215 0.17 -3.67 -12.56
C VAL A 215 -0.92 -4.52 -13.19
N GLY A 216 -1.37 -4.15 -14.38
CA GLY A 216 -2.39 -4.89 -15.11
C GLY A 216 -1.95 -6.29 -15.49
N LEU A 217 -0.68 -6.47 -15.89
CA LEU A 217 -0.12 -7.79 -16.16
C LEU A 217 0.11 -8.59 -14.88
N ILE A 218 0.58 -7.98 -13.78
CA ILE A 218 0.69 -8.67 -12.47
C ILE A 218 -0.67 -9.24 -12.06
N LEU A 219 -1.73 -8.42 -12.09
CA LEU A 219 -3.09 -8.87 -11.77
C LEU A 219 -3.57 -9.92 -12.78
N GLY A 220 -3.39 -9.68 -14.08
CA GLY A 220 -3.79 -10.61 -15.14
C GLY A 220 -3.20 -12.00 -14.96
N GLN A 221 -1.93 -12.10 -14.56
CA GLN A 221 -1.25 -13.38 -14.33
C GLN A 221 -1.66 -14.07 -13.02
N LEU A 222 -2.25 -13.35 -12.07
CA LEU A 222 -2.84 -13.95 -10.87
C LEU A 222 -4.22 -14.56 -11.13
N LEU A 223 -4.86 -14.25 -12.26
CA LEU A 223 -6.21 -14.71 -12.59
C LEU A 223 -6.21 -16.01 -13.39
N ALA A 224 -7.13 -16.92 -13.08
CA ALA A 224 -7.19 -18.26 -13.65
C ALA A 224 -7.64 -18.29 -15.11
N ARG A 225 -8.45 -17.32 -15.53
CA ARG A 225 -9.10 -17.32 -16.84
C ARG A 225 -8.85 -15.99 -17.54
N THR A 226 -8.43 -16.05 -18.80
CA THR A 226 -8.10 -14.86 -19.60
C THR A 226 -9.28 -13.88 -19.72
N TRP A 227 -10.51 -14.35 -19.92
CA TRP A 227 -11.68 -13.46 -19.99
C TRP A 227 -11.95 -12.74 -18.66
N VAL A 228 -11.65 -13.37 -17.51
CA VAL A 228 -11.74 -12.74 -16.19
C VAL A 228 -10.64 -11.67 -16.07
N ALA A 229 -9.45 -11.90 -16.62
CA ALA A 229 -8.40 -10.88 -16.67
C ALA A 229 -8.82 -9.67 -17.51
N TYR A 230 -9.42 -9.87 -18.68
CA TYR A 230 -9.98 -8.78 -19.50
C TYR A 230 -11.09 -7.98 -18.80
N LEU A 231 -11.75 -8.55 -17.79
CA LEU A 231 -12.75 -7.85 -16.97
C LEU A 231 -12.14 -7.15 -15.75
N LEU A 232 -11.36 -7.87 -14.95
CA LEU A 232 -10.89 -7.40 -13.64
C LEU A 232 -9.70 -6.46 -13.72
N VAL A 233 -8.85 -6.58 -14.74
CA VAL A 233 -7.70 -5.67 -14.90
C VAL A 233 -8.16 -4.23 -15.17
N PRO A 234 -9.06 -3.95 -16.13
CA PRO A 234 -9.60 -2.60 -16.30
C PRO A 234 -10.33 -2.11 -15.06
N LEU A 235 -11.14 -2.95 -14.40
CA LEU A 235 -11.87 -2.56 -13.19
C LEU A 235 -10.93 -2.16 -12.04
N PHE A 236 -9.83 -2.90 -11.85
CA PHE A 236 -8.83 -2.59 -10.84
C PHE A 236 -8.13 -1.25 -11.12
N LEU A 237 -7.74 -1.00 -12.38
CA LEU A 237 -7.13 0.27 -12.77
C LEU A 237 -8.10 1.45 -12.61
N ILE A 238 -9.38 1.28 -12.99
CA ILE A 238 -10.45 2.26 -12.73
C ILE A 238 -10.59 2.52 -11.23
N GLY A 239 -10.52 1.48 -10.40
CA GLY A 239 -10.47 1.63 -8.94
C GLY A 239 -9.29 2.49 -8.48
N GLY A 240 -8.10 2.27 -9.04
CA GLY A 240 -6.93 3.12 -8.80
C GLY A 240 -7.13 4.58 -9.23
N LEU A 241 -7.80 4.83 -10.36
CA LEU A 241 -8.18 6.18 -10.80
C LEU A 241 -9.20 6.83 -9.87
N ALA A 242 -10.19 6.07 -9.40
CA ALA A 242 -11.16 6.55 -8.42
C ALA A 242 -10.48 6.94 -7.11
N ILE A 243 -9.51 6.15 -6.64
CA ILE A 243 -8.68 6.49 -5.47
C ILE A 243 -7.87 7.77 -5.72
N ARG A 244 -7.25 7.92 -6.90
CA ARG A 244 -6.53 9.16 -7.26
C ARG A 244 -7.44 10.38 -7.22
N MET A 245 -8.64 10.27 -7.81
CA MET A 245 -9.63 11.33 -7.88
C MET A 245 -10.17 11.70 -6.50
N LEU A 246 -10.57 10.71 -5.70
CA LEU A 246 -11.04 10.93 -4.33
C LEU A 246 -9.95 11.49 -3.44
N GLY A 247 -8.72 10.98 -3.55
CA GLY A 247 -7.56 11.48 -2.84
C GLY A 247 -7.31 12.96 -3.16
N ALA A 248 -7.31 13.34 -4.44
CA ALA A 248 -7.17 14.74 -4.84
C ALA A 248 -8.32 15.62 -4.31
N ALA A 249 -9.57 15.14 -4.40
CA ALA A 249 -10.76 15.87 -3.95
C ALA A 249 -10.77 16.12 -2.44
N VAL A 250 -10.40 15.11 -1.64
CA VAL A 250 -10.43 15.17 -0.18
C VAL A 250 -9.23 15.90 0.38
N LEU A 251 -8.04 15.69 -0.20
CA LEU A 251 -6.77 16.14 0.39
C LEU A 251 -6.27 17.47 -0.18
N VAL A 252 -6.68 17.85 -1.39
CA VAL A 252 -6.34 19.15 -1.99
C VAL A 252 -7.57 20.02 -2.10
N GLY A 253 -8.64 19.49 -2.70
CA GLY A 253 -9.93 20.15 -2.77
C GLY A 253 -10.79 19.63 -3.94
N PRO A 254 -12.13 19.76 -3.88
CA PRO A 254 -13.02 19.19 -4.90
C PRO A 254 -12.76 19.68 -6.33
N GLY A 255 -12.30 20.93 -6.50
CA GLY A 255 -11.94 21.48 -7.81
C GLY A 255 -10.69 20.85 -8.45
N GLU A 256 -9.80 20.28 -7.64
CA GLU A 256 -8.55 19.64 -8.07
C GLU A 256 -8.73 18.12 -8.31
N ALA A 257 -9.95 17.60 -8.15
CA ALA A 257 -10.26 16.17 -8.24
C ALA A 257 -9.80 15.52 -9.57
N MET A 258 -9.75 16.30 -10.65
CA MET A 258 -9.32 15.84 -11.99
C MET A 258 -8.03 16.51 -12.48
N ALA A 259 -7.34 17.28 -11.65
CA ALA A 259 -6.11 17.98 -12.05
C ALA A 259 -4.98 17.03 -12.50
N TRP A 260 -5.06 15.76 -12.08
CA TRP A 260 -4.14 14.70 -12.51
C TRP A 260 -4.40 14.19 -13.94
N LEU A 261 -5.55 14.49 -14.56
CA LEU A 261 -5.89 14.05 -15.92
C LEU A 261 -5.29 14.98 -16.97
N THR A 262 -3.96 15.10 -16.92
CA THR A 262 -3.16 15.86 -17.88
C THR A 262 -3.17 15.19 -19.27
N PRO A 263 -2.74 15.89 -20.33
CA PRO A 263 -2.58 15.28 -21.66
C PRO A 263 -1.64 14.06 -21.64
N GLY A 264 -0.54 14.11 -20.89
CA GLY A 264 0.40 13.00 -20.74
C GLY A 264 -0.26 11.80 -20.05
N ALA A 265 -0.92 12.02 -18.92
CA ALA A 265 -1.65 10.96 -18.21
C ALA A 265 -2.73 10.31 -19.08
N ARG A 266 -3.52 11.11 -19.82
CA ARG A 266 -4.55 10.60 -20.75
C ARG A 266 -3.94 9.73 -21.85
N GLN A 267 -2.85 10.18 -22.49
CA GLN A 267 -2.17 9.39 -23.52
C GLN A 267 -1.56 8.10 -22.94
N GLY A 268 -0.97 8.17 -21.76
CA GLY A 268 -0.43 7.01 -21.05
C GLY A 268 -1.50 5.97 -20.71
N LEU A 269 -2.70 6.40 -20.28
CA LEU A 269 -3.83 5.51 -20.03
C LEU A 269 -4.33 4.82 -21.31
N LEU A 270 -4.42 5.56 -22.43
CA LEU A 270 -4.82 4.99 -23.72
C LEU A 270 -3.78 3.98 -24.23
N ALA A 271 -2.49 4.31 -24.12
CA ALA A 271 -1.40 3.41 -24.46
C ALA A 271 -1.41 2.14 -23.59
N ALA A 272 -1.60 2.28 -22.28
CA ALA A 272 -1.73 1.14 -21.37
C ALA A 272 -2.91 0.25 -21.73
N ALA A 273 -4.07 0.84 -22.01
CA ALA A 273 -5.27 0.11 -22.40
C ALA A 273 -5.03 -0.70 -23.68
N ALA A 274 -4.41 -0.09 -24.70
CA ALA A 274 -4.06 -0.78 -25.94
C ALA A 274 -3.07 -1.93 -25.71
N VAL A 275 -1.99 -1.68 -24.96
CA VAL A 275 -0.98 -2.72 -24.66
C VAL A 275 -1.61 -3.86 -23.86
N LEU A 276 -2.38 -3.58 -22.81
CA LEU A 276 -3.04 -4.61 -22.01
C LEU A 276 -4.06 -5.41 -22.83
N ALA A 277 -4.85 -4.74 -23.67
CA ALA A 277 -5.79 -5.42 -24.57
C ALA A 277 -5.07 -6.42 -25.50
N LEU A 278 -3.84 -6.10 -25.92
CA LEU A 278 -3.03 -6.94 -26.80
C LEU A 278 -2.13 -7.95 -26.07
N THR A 279 -2.01 -7.89 -24.74
CA THR A 279 -1.00 -8.69 -24.02
C THR A 279 -1.56 -9.53 -22.87
N LEU A 280 -2.80 -9.33 -22.44
CA LEU A 280 -3.42 -10.13 -21.36
C LEU A 280 -3.61 -11.60 -21.72
N TRP A 281 -3.59 -11.96 -23.00
CA TRP A 281 -3.65 -13.34 -23.47
C TRP A 281 -2.28 -14.04 -23.50
N LEU A 282 -1.19 -13.31 -23.27
CA LEU A 282 0.16 -13.87 -23.35
C LEU A 282 0.35 -15.01 -22.33
N PRO A 283 1.18 -16.02 -22.67
CA PRO A 283 1.59 -17.04 -21.72
C PRO A 283 2.23 -16.43 -20.48
N THR A 284 2.07 -17.08 -19.32
CA THR A 284 2.46 -16.51 -18.02
C THR A 284 3.89 -16.00 -17.96
N ARG A 285 4.84 -16.74 -18.54
CA ARG A 285 6.23 -16.31 -18.57
C ARG A 285 6.44 -15.01 -19.36
N ALA A 286 5.81 -14.90 -20.53
CA ALA A 286 5.91 -13.69 -21.35
C ALA A 286 5.22 -12.50 -20.68
N GLY A 287 4.03 -12.73 -20.09
CA GLY A 287 3.31 -11.69 -19.34
C GLY A 287 4.09 -11.18 -18.13
N LEU A 288 4.72 -12.06 -17.34
CA LEU A 288 5.54 -11.68 -16.18
C LEU A 288 6.83 -10.96 -16.59
N LEU A 289 7.49 -11.40 -17.68
CA LEU A 289 8.66 -10.70 -18.21
C LEU A 289 8.31 -9.30 -18.72
N LEU A 290 7.20 -9.16 -19.44
CA LEU A 290 6.72 -7.87 -19.90
C LEU A 290 6.32 -6.97 -18.72
N ALA A 291 5.69 -7.51 -17.68
CA ALA A 291 5.39 -6.79 -16.45
C ALA A 291 6.67 -6.27 -15.77
N ALA A 292 7.70 -7.10 -15.68
CA ALA A 292 8.99 -6.72 -15.10
C ALA A 292 9.69 -5.63 -15.93
N LEU A 293 9.71 -5.76 -17.26
CA LEU A 293 10.27 -4.76 -18.16
C LEU A 293 9.52 -3.42 -18.07
N ALA A 294 8.19 -3.46 -18.07
CA ALA A 294 7.37 -2.27 -17.92
C ALA A 294 7.61 -1.60 -16.55
N LEU A 295 7.72 -2.38 -15.47
CA LEU A 295 8.00 -1.87 -14.14
C LEU A 295 9.37 -1.19 -14.04
N LEU A 296 10.41 -1.80 -14.63
CA LEU A 296 11.76 -1.25 -14.69
C LEU A 296 11.79 0.04 -15.53
N ALA A 297 11.18 0.02 -16.71
CA ALA A 297 11.08 1.20 -17.58
C ALA A 297 10.34 2.35 -16.88
N GLY A 298 9.20 2.07 -16.24
CA GLY A 298 8.45 3.05 -15.47
C GLY A 298 9.27 3.66 -14.33
N THR A 299 10.00 2.81 -13.58
CA THR A 299 10.87 3.27 -12.49
C THR A 299 12.00 4.16 -13.00
N VAL A 300 12.65 3.80 -14.12
CA VAL A 300 13.68 4.63 -14.76
C VAL A 300 13.09 5.98 -15.19
N LEU A 301 11.95 5.97 -15.88
CA LEU A 301 11.31 7.19 -16.35
C LEU A 301 10.92 8.13 -15.20
N VAL A 302 10.39 7.60 -14.09
CA VAL A 302 10.04 8.39 -12.90
C VAL A 302 11.26 9.13 -12.33
N ASN A 303 12.42 8.47 -12.28
CA ASN A 303 13.64 9.08 -11.76
C ASN A 303 14.32 10.04 -12.75
N LEU A 304 14.06 9.88 -14.05
CA LEU A 304 14.52 10.82 -15.09
C LEU A 304 13.60 12.04 -15.25
N ALA A 305 12.35 11.94 -14.80
CA ALA A 305 11.35 12.96 -15.00
C ALA A 305 11.78 14.31 -14.38
N PRO A 306 11.51 15.44 -15.07
CA PRO A 306 11.66 16.75 -14.46
C PRO A 306 10.76 16.89 -13.21
N PRO A 307 11.04 17.83 -12.31
CA PRO A 307 10.14 18.12 -11.21
C PRO A 307 8.80 18.59 -11.77
N ASN A 308 7.70 18.16 -11.15
CA ASN A 308 6.36 18.49 -11.59
C ASN A 308 5.95 19.87 -11.01
N PRO A 309 5.72 20.90 -11.83
CA PRO A 309 5.31 22.21 -11.31
C PRO A 309 3.94 22.16 -10.61
N TYR A 310 3.04 21.26 -11.01
CA TYR A 310 1.73 21.08 -10.35
C TYR A 310 1.84 20.36 -9.00
N SER A 311 2.85 19.50 -8.82
CA SER A 311 3.06 18.84 -7.53
C SER A 311 3.61 19.80 -6.47
N GLU A 312 4.43 20.79 -6.85
CA GLU A 312 4.98 21.78 -5.92
C GLU A 312 3.88 22.61 -5.23
N ALA A 313 2.84 23.01 -5.99
CA ALA A 313 1.68 23.71 -5.43
C ALA A 313 0.86 22.80 -4.48
N ALA A 314 0.63 21.54 -4.87
CA ALA A 314 -0.04 20.56 -4.00
C ALA A 314 0.79 20.23 -2.73
N LEU A 315 2.12 20.15 -2.85
CA LEU A 315 3.06 19.97 -1.75
C LEU A 315 3.03 21.13 -0.76
N ALA A 316 2.97 22.36 -1.25
CA ALA A 316 2.91 23.55 -0.41
C ALA A 316 1.63 23.53 0.45
N ALA A 317 0.48 23.16 -0.13
CA ALA A 317 -0.77 22.99 0.60
C ALA A 317 -0.70 21.84 1.63
N TRP A 318 -0.06 20.72 1.29
CA TRP A 318 0.06 19.56 2.17
C TRP A 318 1.06 19.74 3.32
N ARG A 319 2.17 20.45 3.09
CA ARG A 319 3.17 20.75 4.13
C ARG A 319 2.63 21.68 5.22
N GLN A 320 1.56 22.43 4.93
CA GLN A 320 0.91 23.33 5.89
C GLN A 320 -0.14 22.63 6.79
N GLY A 321 -0.43 21.33 6.60
CA GLY A 321 -1.52 20.63 7.30
C GLY A 321 -1.13 19.43 8.18
N HIS A 322 -2.12 18.85 8.89
CA HIS A 322 -2.04 17.66 9.78
C HIS A 322 -1.64 16.33 9.10
N PHE A 323 -1.47 16.29 7.76
CA PHE A 323 -1.32 15.05 6.98
C PHE A 323 0.12 14.67 6.64
N LEU A 324 1.13 15.29 7.28
CA LEU A 324 2.56 15.01 7.01
C LEU A 324 2.89 13.51 7.05
N ASN A 325 2.33 12.77 8.02
CA ASN A 325 2.58 11.34 8.18
C ASN A 325 1.94 10.51 7.07
N PHE A 326 0.71 10.88 6.69
CA PHE A 326 -0.01 10.24 5.61
C PHE A 326 0.70 10.47 4.26
N ASN A 327 1.17 11.69 4.01
CA ASN A 327 2.00 12.01 2.85
C ASN A 327 3.26 11.15 2.80
N GLY A 328 4.05 11.16 3.88
CA GLY A 328 5.26 10.34 3.97
C GLY A 328 4.97 8.87 3.68
N LEU A 329 3.87 8.34 4.22
CA LEU A 329 3.47 6.95 4.04
C LEU A 329 3.12 6.63 2.59
N THR A 330 2.25 7.42 1.98
CA THR A 330 1.86 7.22 0.57
C THR A 330 3.06 7.33 -0.37
N ARG A 331 3.97 8.26 -0.08
CA ARG A 331 5.23 8.44 -0.80
C ARG A 331 6.16 7.25 -0.62
N LEU A 332 6.38 6.77 0.60
CA LEU A 332 7.22 5.59 0.86
C LEU A 332 6.71 4.37 0.11
N VAL A 333 5.40 4.10 0.20
CA VAL A 333 4.80 2.97 -0.51
C VAL A 333 5.04 3.12 -2.00
N ALA A 334 4.76 4.29 -2.59
CA ALA A 334 5.02 4.54 -4.00
C ALA A 334 6.49 4.39 -4.40
N SER A 335 7.44 4.88 -3.59
CA SER A 335 8.87 4.77 -3.83
C SER A 335 9.36 3.32 -3.75
N LEU A 336 8.91 2.53 -2.79
CA LEU A 336 9.42 1.18 -2.56
C LEU A 336 8.65 0.09 -3.32
N TRP A 337 7.42 0.36 -3.76
CA TRP A 337 6.56 -0.65 -4.34
C TRP A 337 7.18 -1.42 -5.51
N PRO A 338 7.81 -0.78 -6.52
CA PRO A 338 8.44 -1.52 -7.62
C PRO A 338 9.55 -2.45 -7.16
N PHE A 339 10.31 -2.04 -6.14
CA PHE A 339 11.40 -2.81 -5.56
C PHE A 339 10.92 -3.99 -4.72
N LEU A 340 9.68 -3.94 -4.22
CA LEU A 340 8.99 -5.08 -3.58
C LEU A 340 8.34 -6.01 -4.61
N ALA A 341 7.80 -5.45 -5.69
CA ALA A 341 7.12 -6.21 -6.75
C ALA A 341 8.09 -6.98 -7.65
N LEU A 342 9.28 -6.44 -7.92
CA LEU A 342 10.26 -7.07 -8.80
C LEU A 342 10.77 -8.43 -8.27
N PRO A 343 11.17 -8.59 -6.99
CA PRO A 343 11.50 -9.89 -6.42
C PRO A 343 10.35 -10.89 -6.52
N PHE A 344 9.11 -10.46 -6.31
CA PHE A 344 7.93 -11.31 -6.49
C PHE A 344 7.84 -11.84 -7.93
N LEU A 345 7.96 -10.97 -8.94
CA LEU A 345 7.96 -11.37 -10.35
C LEU A 345 9.06 -12.40 -10.65
N LEU A 346 10.27 -12.20 -10.12
CA LEU A 346 11.40 -13.12 -10.30
C LEU A 346 11.18 -14.48 -9.63
N LEU A 347 10.60 -14.49 -8.42
CA LEU A 347 10.25 -15.73 -7.71
C LEU A 347 9.18 -16.52 -8.47
N THR A 348 8.15 -15.83 -8.97
CA THR A 348 7.07 -16.47 -9.73
C THR A 348 7.56 -17.03 -11.07
N LEU A 349 8.47 -16.33 -11.75
CA LEU A 349 9.08 -16.79 -13.01
C LEU A 349 9.88 -18.10 -12.87
N ARG A 350 10.43 -18.37 -11.68
CA ARG A 350 11.22 -19.58 -11.39
C ARG A 350 10.37 -20.79 -10.96
N GLY A 351 9.07 -20.59 -10.72
CA GLY A 351 8.18 -21.66 -10.26
C GLY A 351 7.83 -22.70 -11.35
N PRO A 352 7.50 -23.95 -10.95
CA PRO A 352 7.04 -24.97 -11.90
C PRO A 352 5.77 -24.50 -12.62
N GLN A 353 5.78 -24.56 -13.95
CA GLN A 353 4.63 -24.10 -14.74
C GLN A 353 3.47 -25.08 -14.65
N PRO A 354 2.23 -24.62 -14.39
CA PRO A 354 1.06 -25.44 -14.66
C PRO A 354 1.03 -25.71 -16.17
N ARG A 355 0.98 -26.99 -16.56
CA ARG A 355 0.82 -27.38 -17.97
C ARG A 355 -0.45 -26.72 -18.49
N SER A 356 -0.32 -25.87 -19.52
CA SER A 356 -1.46 -25.33 -20.24
C SER A 356 -2.21 -26.50 -20.88
N THR A 357 -3.47 -26.69 -20.50
CA THR A 357 -4.45 -27.48 -21.27
C THR A 357 -5.34 -26.53 -22.03
#